data_AF-A0A7W1GMP4-F1
#
_entry.id   AF-A0A7W1GMP4-F1
#
_cell.length_a   1.000
_cell.length_b   1.000
_cell.length_c   1.000
_cell.angle_alpha   90.00
_cell.angle_beta   90.00
_cell.angle_gamma   90.00
#
_symmetry.space_group_name_H-M   'P 1'
#
loop_
_entity.id
_entity.type
_entity.pdbx_description
1 polymer ?
#
loop_
_entity_poly.entity_id
_entity_poly.type
_entity_poly.pdbx_seq_one_letter_code
_entity_poly.pdbx_strand_id
1 'polypeptide(L)'
;FGVGSGGGIGLGDLFNSGGGSKGSASASEARDRIKKNPNDAGAYRALSTALQTDGDLQGAATALKHFTTLKPKNAEALAELAGLYTALGNRRQTEVVAAQTASQESSFATVIATGLQSKKQSVVGPDAIFGSLATLTNDRLTKLYQQQQDDFNQAEGVNKSIVALNPKDANAQLNLGQAAQSAGDAKTAIAAYKKFVKLAPDDPTAALVKQQIEALRQSSRPQTATPGG
;
A
#
# COMPACT_ATOMS: atom_id res chain seq x y z
N PHE A 1 -32.76 -25.94 9.71
CA PHE A 1 -31.33 -26.21 9.89
C PHE A 1 -30.66 -25.90 8.55
N GLY A 2 -29.89 -24.85 8.31
CA GLY A 2 -29.04 -24.02 9.15
C GLY A 2 -27.73 -23.83 8.37
N VAL A 3 -27.75 -23.08 7.26
CA VAL A 3 -26.52 -22.73 6.51
C VAL A 3 -26.08 -21.35 6.95
N GLY A 4 -25.16 -21.31 7.92
CA GLY A 4 -24.44 -20.11 8.30
C GLY A 4 -23.32 -19.88 7.31
N SER A 5 -23.61 -19.12 6.24
CA SER A 5 -22.59 -18.55 5.38
C SER A 5 -21.81 -17.53 6.21
N GLY A 6 -20.63 -17.92 6.70
CA GLY A 6 -19.64 -17.01 7.26
C GLY A 6 -19.14 -16.09 6.18
N GLY A 7 -19.92 -15.05 5.87
CA GLY A 7 -19.53 -13.95 5.00
C GLY A 7 -18.44 -13.16 5.70
N GLY A 8 -17.21 -13.32 5.21
CA GLY A 8 -16.15 -12.36 5.49
C GLY A 8 -16.65 -10.99 5.06
N ILE A 9 -16.66 -10.04 6.00
CA ILE A 9 -17.00 -8.65 5.74
C ILE A 9 -15.94 -8.12 4.78
N GLY A 10 -16.28 -8.06 3.50
CA GLY A 10 -15.46 -7.39 2.51
C GLY A 10 -15.44 -5.90 2.83
N LEU A 11 -14.27 -5.27 2.78
CA LEU A 11 -14.15 -3.81 2.93
C LEU A 11 -15.02 -3.03 1.92
N GLY A 12 -15.48 -3.68 0.85
CA GLY A 12 -16.46 -3.15 -0.10
C GLY A 12 -17.92 -3.10 0.42
N ASP A 13 -18.33 -4.02 1.31
CA ASP A 13 -19.69 -4.05 1.87
C ASP A 13 -19.90 -2.97 2.95
N LEU A 14 -18.81 -2.52 3.59
CA LEU A 14 -18.84 -1.38 4.50
C LEU A 14 -19.07 -0.04 3.77
N PHE A 15 -18.80 0.01 2.46
CA PHE A 15 -18.86 1.25 1.67
C PHE A 15 -20.22 1.52 1.01
N ASN A 16 -21.14 0.55 0.99
CA ASN A 16 -22.39 0.65 0.22
C ASN A 16 -23.68 0.71 1.06
N SER A 17 -23.57 0.60 2.39
CA SER A 17 -24.72 0.70 3.30
C SER A 17 -24.79 2.07 3.98
N GLY A 18 -25.34 3.08 3.29
CA GLY A 18 -25.91 4.26 3.96
C GLY A 18 -25.55 5.60 3.32
N GLY A 19 -26.37 6.03 2.37
CA GLY A 19 -26.41 7.43 1.95
C GLY A 19 -26.81 8.38 3.09
N GLY A 20 -26.32 9.61 3.01
CA GLY A 20 -26.92 10.78 3.67
C GLY A 20 -26.42 11.12 5.07
N SER A 21 -25.44 12.03 5.14
CA SER A 21 -25.34 13.10 6.15
C SER A 21 -25.54 12.71 7.63
N LYS A 22 -24.67 11.86 8.19
CA LYS A 22 -24.43 11.74 9.66
C LYS A 22 -22.97 11.43 10.06
N GLY A 23 -22.01 11.52 9.13
CA GLY A 23 -20.59 11.21 9.37
C GLY A 23 -19.71 12.39 9.81
N SER A 24 -20.26 13.60 9.88
CA SER A 24 -19.51 14.82 10.26
C SER A 24 -19.55 15.09 11.77
N ALA A 25 -19.43 14.06 12.62
CA ALA A 25 -18.78 14.28 13.93
C ALA A 25 -17.34 14.70 13.58
N SER A 26 -17.16 16.02 13.48
CA SER A 26 -16.44 16.58 12.35
C SER A 26 -14.97 16.26 12.50
N ALA A 27 -14.26 15.95 11.42
CA ALA A 27 -12.80 15.98 11.44
C ALA A 27 -12.29 17.28 12.10
N SER A 28 -13.05 18.38 11.99
CA SER A 28 -12.88 19.62 12.76
C SER A 28 -12.94 19.45 14.28
N GLU A 29 -13.97 18.82 14.83
CA GLU A 29 -14.11 18.60 16.28
C GLU A 29 -12.98 17.71 16.82
N ALA A 30 -12.65 16.64 16.08
CA ALA A 30 -11.52 15.78 16.42
C ALA A 30 -10.19 16.58 16.41
N ARG A 31 -9.98 17.44 15.39
CA ARG A 31 -8.82 18.35 15.33
C ARG A 31 -8.80 19.35 16.48
N ASP A 32 -9.93 19.90 16.89
CA ASP A 32 -9.99 20.85 18.01
C ASP A 32 -9.71 20.17 19.35
N ARG A 33 -10.15 18.93 19.53
CA ARG A 33 -9.75 18.09 20.67
C ARG A 33 -8.25 17.82 20.68
N ILE A 34 -7.66 17.50 19.53
CA ILE A 34 -6.21 17.30 19.40
C ILE A 34 -5.44 18.60 19.74
N LYS A 35 -5.92 19.76 19.30
CA LYS A 35 -5.30 21.06 19.64
C LYS A 35 -5.34 21.32 21.15
N LYS A 36 -6.45 21.01 21.81
CA LYS A 36 -6.60 21.19 23.26
C LYS A 36 -5.83 20.15 24.07
N ASN A 37 -5.74 18.93 23.56
CA ASN A 37 -5.05 17.82 24.17
C ASN A 37 -4.37 16.93 23.10
N PRO A 38 -3.06 17.14 22.84
CA PRO A 38 -2.30 16.34 21.88
C PRO A 38 -2.14 14.85 22.24
N ASN A 39 -2.54 14.44 23.46
CA ASN A 39 -2.49 13.04 23.91
C ASN A 39 -3.89 12.39 23.94
N ASP A 40 -4.91 13.03 23.35
CA ASP A 40 -6.25 12.46 23.25
C ASP A 40 -6.30 11.37 22.15
N ALA A 41 -6.03 10.13 22.55
CA ALA A 41 -6.14 8.98 21.64
C ALA A 41 -7.55 8.88 21.03
N GLY A 42 -8.61 9.16 21.80
CA GLY A 42 -9.98 9.11 21.27
C GLY A 42 -10.20 10.09 20.11
N ALA A 43 -9.61 11.27 20.19
CA ALA A 43 -9.68 12.27 19.12
C ALA A 43 -8.93 11.82 17.85
N TYR A 44 -7.75 11.21 17.98
CA TYR A 44 -7.04 10.64 16.83
C TYR A 44 -7.81 9.49 16.17
N ARG A 45 -8.48 8.65 16.97
CA ARG A 45 -9.35 7.59 16.46
C ARG A 45 -10.51 8.17 15.66
N ALA A 46 -11.23 9.14 16.23
CA ALA A 46 -12.34 9.82 15.57
C ALA A 46 -11.90 10.53 14.28
N LEU A 47 -10.74 11.19 14.29
CA LEU A 47 -10.17 11.82 13.11
C LEU A 47 -9.87 10.79 12.01
N SER A 48 -9.28 9.65 12.36
CA SER A 48 -9.01 8.59 11.39
C SER A 48 -10.29 8.07 10.75
N THR A 49 -11.33 7.77 11.54
CA THR A 49 -12.62 7.29 11.04
C THR A 49 -13.29 8.30 10.11
N ALA A 50 -13.27 9.58 10.47
CA ALA A 50 -13.80 10.65 9.63
C ALA A 50 -13.07 10.75 8.28
N LEU A 51 -11.73 10.66 8.28
CA LEU A 51 -10.91 10.72 7.07
C LEU A 51 -11.07 9.48 6.19
N GLN A 52 -11.29 8.30 6.77
CA GLN A 52 -11.61 7.09 6.00
C GLN A 52 -12.96 7.22 5.27
N THR A 53 -13.95 7.81 5.94
CA THR A 53 -15.27 8.06 5.36
C THR A 53 -15.18 9.08 4.21
N ASP A 54 -14.27 10.04 4.31
CA ASP A 54 -13.96 11.04 3.28
C ASP A 54 -13.08 10.50 2.14
N GLY A 55 -12.56 9.26 2.26
CA GLY A 55 -11.66 8.65 1.29
C GLY A 55 -10.20 9.15 1.36
N ASP A 56 -9.87 10.00 2.33
CA ASP A 56 -8.50 10.43 2.62
C ASP A 56 -7.76 9.35 3.43
N LEU A 57 -7.35 8.31 2.71
CA LEU A 57 -6.60 7.18 3.28
C LEU A 57 -5.26 7.63 3.92
N GLN A 58 -4.62 8.66 3.37
CA GLN A 58 -3.33 9.15 3.86
C GLN A 58 -3.49 9.87 5.20
N GLY A 59 -4.48 10.77 5.28
CA GLY A 59 -4.84 11.45 6.50
C GLY A 59 -5.31 10.46 7.57
N ALA A 60 -6.14 9.49 7.19
CA ALA A 60 -6.60 8.43 8.07
C ALA A 60 -5.45 7.62 8.67
N ALA A 61 -4.49 7.18 7.85
CA ALA A 61 -3.31 6.45 8.30
C ALA A 61 -2.46 7.30 9.24
N THR A 62 -2.32 8.60 8.97
CA THR A 62 -1.57 9.52 9.83
C THR A 62 -2.22 9.67 11.21
N ALA A 63 -3.53 9.89 11.26
CA ALA A 63 -4.27 10.00 12.51
C ALA A 63 -4.21 8.69 13.31
N LEU A 64 -4.37 7.54 12.64
CA LEU A 64 -4.31 6.24 13.29
C LEU A 64 -2.89 5.85 13.73
N LYS A 65 -1.85 6.31 13.02
CA LYS A 65 -0.46 6.20 13.48
C LYS A 65 -0.28 6.91 14.82
N HIS A 66 -0.76 8.15 14.96
CA HIS A 66 -0.73 8.83 16.25
C HIS A 66 -1.51 8.07 17.33
N PHE A 67 -2.70 7.55 17.01
CA PHE A 67 -3.45 6.69 17.93
C PHE A 67 -2.61 5.50 18.43
N THR A 68 -1.96 4.77 17.53
CA THR A 68 -1.15 3.60 17.87
C THR A 68 0.13 3.97 18.64
N THR A 69 0.69 5.18 18.48
CA THR A 69 1.77 5.65 19.37
C THR A 69 1.31 5.84 20.81
N LEU A 70 0.06 6.30 21.02
CA LEU A 70 -0.54 6.45 22.36
C LEU A 70 -1.03 5.11 22.94
N LYS A 71 -1.40 4.16 22.08
CA LYS A 71 -1.92 2.84 22.43
C LYS A 71 -1.20 1.72 21.65
N PRO A 72 0.09 1.45 21.94
CA PRO A 72 0.94 0.57 21.11
C PRO A 72 0.58 -0.91 21.18
N LYS A 73 -0.26 -1.33 22.15
CA LYS A 73 -0.71 -2.72 22.31
C LYS A 73 -2.12 -2.96 21.79
N ASN A 74 -2.75 -1.97 21.15
CA ASN A 74 -4.07 -2.15 20.55
C ASN A 74 -3.94 -2.89 19.22
N ALA A 75 -4.17 -4.21 19.24
CA ALA A 75 -4.06 -5.06 18.07
C ALA A 75 -5.04 -4.68 16.95
N GLU A 76 -6.26 -4.25 17.29
CA GLU A 76 -7.27 -3.82 16.33
C GLU A 76 -6.82 -2.57 15.56
N ALA A 77 -6.35 -1.56 16.28
CA ALA A 77 -5.87 -0.33 15.65
C ALA A 77 -4.58 -0.54 14.84
N LEU A 78 -3.70 -1.45 15.26
CA LEU A 78 -2.54 -1.84 14.47
C LEU A 78 -2.96 -2.59 13.19
N ALA A 79 -3.92 -3.51 13.27
CA ALA A 79 -4.43 -4.22 12.10
C ALA A 79 -5.05 -3.27 11.08
N GLU A 80 -5.84 -2.30 11.54
CA GLU A 80 -6.42 -1.28 10.68
C GLU A 80 -5.37 -0.36 10.06
N LEU A 81 -4.34 0.04 10.84
CA LEU A 81 -3.23 0.84 10.31
C LEU A 81 -2.43 0.08 9.25
N ALA A 82 -2.18 -1.22 9.47
CA ALA A 82 -1.54 -2.07 8.47
C ALA A 82 -2.38 -2.15 7.18
N GLY A 83 -3.69 -2.34 7.31
CA GLY A 83 -4.62 -2.36 6.18
C GLY A 83 -4.63 -1.05 5.39
N LEU A 84 -4.62 0.11 6.07
CA LEU A 84 -4.55 1.42 5.43
C LEU A 84 -3.25 1.60 4.64
N TYR A 85 -2.11 1.21 5.19
CA TYR A 85 -0.83 1.28 4.47
C TYR A 85 -0.77 0.34 3.26
N THR A 86 -1.30 -0.88 3.38
CA THR A 86 -1.41 -1.78 2.22
C THR A 86 -2.32 -1.19 1.14
N ALA A 87 -3.46 -0.60 1.51
CA ALA A 87 -4.36 0.05 0.56
C ALA A 87 -3.69 1.25 -0.15
N LEU A 88 -2.94 2.08 0.59
CA LEU A 88 -2.17 3.19 0.03
C LEU A 88 -1.10 2.70 -0.95
N GLY A 89 -0.32 1.68 -0.58
CA GLY A 89 0.68 1.09 -1.46
C GLY A 89 0.07 0.53 -2.75
N ASN A 90 -1.04 -0.20 -2.66
CA ASN A 90 -1.75 -0.76 -3.82
C ASN A 90 -2.34 0.34 -4.73
N ARG A 91 -2.86 1.41 -4.13
CA ARG A 91 -3.37 2.56 -4.87
C ARG A 91 -2.25 3.26 -5.63
N ARG A 92 -1.11 3.51 -4.98
CA ARG A 92 0.07 4.10 -5.61
C ARG A 92 0.64 3.21 -6.70
N GLN A 93 0.66 1.90 -6.50
CA GLN A 93 1.07 0.95 -7.54
C GLN A 93 0.18 1.06 -8.79
N THR A 94 -1.13 1.22 -8.62
CA THR A 94 -2.06 1.44 -9.74
C THR A 94 -1.78 2.78 -10.43
N GLU A 95 -1.51 3.84 -9.67
CA GLU A 95 -1.16 5.16 -10.19
C GLU A 95 0.18 5.15 -10.95
N VAL A 96 1.16 4.37 -10.48
CA VAL A 96 2.44 4.14 -11.17
C VAL A 96 2.20 3.51 -12.53
N VAL A 97 1.44 2.40 -12.60
CA VAL A 97 1.15 1.72 -13.88
C VAL A 97 0.43 2.67 -14.84
N ALA A 98 -0.59 3.38 -14.38
CA ALA A 98 -1.31 4.34 -15.20
C ALA A 98 -0.40 5.49 -15.70
N ALA A 99 0.47 6.02 -14.83
CA ALA A 99 1.43 7.04 -15.21
C ALA A 99 2.47 6.53 -16.21
N GLN A 100 2.94 5.28 -16.09
CA GLN A 100 3.84 4.67 -17.06
C GLN A 100 3.18 4.50 -18.44
N THR A 101 1.93 4.01 -18.48
CA THR A 101 1.17 3.90 -19.73
C THR A 101 0.99 5.27 -20.39
N ALA A 102 0.60 6.29 -19.62
CA ALA A 102 0.47 7.65 -20.13
C ALA A 102 1.81 8.24 -20.62
N SER A 103 2.93 7.88 -19.98
CA SER A 103 4.27 8.29 -20.39
C SER A 103 4.67 7.67 -21.73
N GLN A 104 4.30 6.42 -21.97
CA GLN A 104 4.54 5.74 -23.25
C GLN A 104 3.77 6.40 -24.39
N GLU A 105 2.50 6.74 -24.17
CA GLU A 105 1.67 7.50 -25.14
C GLU A 105 2.26 8.89 -25.45
N SER A 106 2.75 9.60 -24.43
CA SER A 106 3.40 10.90 -24.61
C SER A 106 4.75 10.78 -25.35
N SER A 107 5.51 9.72 -25.09
CA SER A 107 6.74 9.42 -25.83
C SER A 107 6.49 9.07 -27.30
N PHE A 108 5.36 8.41 -27.61
CA PHE A 108 4.93 8.14 -28.99
C PHE A 108 4.54 9.42 -29.73
N ALA A 109 3.79 10.32 -29.08
CA ALA A 109 3.50 11.65 -29.62
C ALA A 109 4.79 12.47 -29.88
N THR A 110 5.80 12.33 -29.01
CA THR A 110 7.12 12.93 -29.18
C THR A 110 7.84 12.36 -30.43
N VAL A 111 7.83 11.04 -30.62
CA VAL A 111 8.43 10.40 -31.81
C VAL A 111 7.73 10.81 -33.10
N ILE A 112 6.39 10.89 -33.12
CA ILE A 112 5.65 11.38 -34.30
C ILE A 112 5.96 12.85 -34.60
N ALA A 113 6.02 13.70 -33.58
CA ALA A 113 6.37 15.11 -33.75
C ALA A 113 7.80 15.30 -34.30
N THR A 114 8.78 14.54 -33.79
CA THR A 114 10.16 14.53 -34.31
C THR A 114 10.22 13.97 -35.73
N GLY A 115 9.44 12.92 -36.03
CA GLY A 115 9.29 12.38 -37.38
C GLY A 115 8.73 13.41 -38.36
N LEU A 116 7.76 14.23 -37.94
CA LEU A 116 7.12 15.26 -38.78
C LEU A 116 8.03 16.48 -39.03
N GLN A 117 8.91 16.84 -38.09
CA GLN A 117 9.90 17.93 -38.26
C GLN A 117 10.91 17.66 -39.38
N SER A 118 11.11 16.41 -39.78
CA SER A 118 12.04 16.06 -40.88
C SER A 118 11.50 16.41 -42.29
N LYS A 119 10.23 16.83 -42.43
CA LYS A 119 9.66 17.39 -43.67
C LYS A 119 9.39 18.90 -43.54
N LYS A 120 10.45 19.71 -43.79
CA LYS A 120 10.45 21.15 -44.14
C LYS A 120 9.17 21.98 -43.80
N GLN A 121 8.95 22.29 -42.53
CA GLN A 121 8.45 23.60 -42.05
C GLN A 121 8.40 23.60 -40.52
N SER A 122 9.38 24.27 -39.89
CA SER A 122 9.39 24.51 -38.45
C SER A 122 8.31 25.51 -38.07
N VAL A 123 7.38 25.10 -37.21
CA VAL A 123 6.57 26.03 -36.42
C VAL A 123 6.58 25.53 -34.98
N VAL A 124 7.06 26.38 -34.07
CA VAL A 124 7.23 26.19 -32.62
C VAL A 124 8.53 25.49 -32.18
N GLY A 125 9.37 26.22 -31.43
CA GLY A 125 10.67 25.78 -30.92
C GLY A 125 10.58 24.58 -29.95
N PRO A 126 11.24 23.44 -30.24
CA PRO A 126 10.94 22.16 -29.61
C PRO A 126 11.78 21.75 -28.38
N ASP A 127 12.59 22.62 -27.76
CA ASP A 127 13.55 22.12 -26.75
C ASP A 127 13.11 22.29 -25.29
N ALA A 128 12.52 23.44 -24.92
CA ALA A 128 12.24 23.75 -23.51
C ALA A 128 10.94 23.11 -22.98
N ILE A 129 9.87 23.11 -23.78
CA ILE A 129 8.56 22.55 -23.37
C ILE A 129 8.61 21.02 -23.34
N PHE A 130 9.40 20.41 -24.22
CA PHE A 130 9.48 18.95 -24.38
C PHE A 130 10.40 18.32 -23.32
N GLY A 131 11.56 18.92 -23.05
CA GLY A 131 12.43 18.51 -21.93
C GLY A 131 11.76 18.67 -20.57
N SER A 132 10.98 19.75 -20.37
CA SER A 132 10.25 19.98 -19.12
C SER A 132 9.08 19.00 -18.92
N LEU A 133 8.37 18.61 -19.98
CA LEU A 133 7.30 17.60 -19.90
C LEU A 133 7.85 16.21 -19.56
N ALA A 134 8.96 15.79 -20.19
CA ALA A 134 9.62 14.52 -19.89
C ALA A 134 10.16 14.49 -18.45
N THR A 135 10.76 15.60 -18.00
CA THR A 135 11.29 15.74 -16.63
C THR A 135 10.16 15.70 -15.59
N LEU A 136 9.08 16.46 -15.79
CA LEU A 136 7.92 16.46 -14.89
C LEU A 136 7.26 15.08 -14.77
N THR A 137 7.24 14.32 -15.86
CA THR A 137 6.67 12.97 -15.89
C THR A 137 7.55 11.98 -15.14
N ASN A 138 8.88 12.06 -15.33
CA ASN A 138 9.85 11.25 -14.58
C ASN A 138 9.87 11.59 -13.08
N ASP A 139 9.74 12.87 -12.71
CA ASP A 139 9.67 13.31 -11.31
C ASP A 139 8.41 12.77 -10.62
N ARG A 140 7.27 12.81 -11.32
CA ARG A 140 6.02 12.25 -10.80
C ARG A 140 6.12 10.74 -10.60
N LEU A 141 6.68 10.01 -11.57
CA LEU A 141 6.89 8.57 -11.46
C LEU A 141 7.82 8.22 -10.30
N THR A 142 8.97 8.90 -10.21
CA THR A 142 9.93 8.69 -9.11
C THR A 142 9.29 8.93 -7.75
N LYS A 143 8.50 10.00 -7.62
CA LYS A 143 7.77 10.31 -6.38
C LYS A 143 6.74 9.23 -6.05
N LEU A 144 5.96 8.76 -7.02
CA LEU A 144 4.96 7.70 -6.81
C LEU A 144 5.63 6.37 -6.40
N TYR A 145 6.76 6.03 -7.01
CA TYR A 145 7.55 4.85 -6.64
C TYR A 145 8.08 4.94 -5.21
N GLN A 146 8.68 6.08 -4.84
CA GLN A 146 9.20 6.29 -3.49
C GLN A 146 8.06 6.17 -2.45
N GLN A 147 6.96 6.83 -2.75
CA GLN A 147 5.77 6.82 -1.92
C GLN A 147 5.16 5.41 -1.80
N GLN A 148 5.04 4.66 -2.90
CA GLN A 148 4.58 3.27 -2.87
C GLN A 148 5.46 2.41 -1.96
N GLN A 149 6.78 2.52 -2.12
CA GLN A 149 7.74 1.77 -1.32
C GLN A 149 7.63 2.14 0.16
N ASP A 150 7.48 3.43 0.48
CA ASP A 150 7.33 3.91 1.84
C ASP A 150 6.06 3.33 2.50
N ASP A 151 4.93 3.29 1.80
CA ASP A 151 3.69 2.72 2.35
C ASP A 151 3.82 1.23 2.65
N PHE A 152 4.41 0.46 1.73
CA PHE A 152 4.63 -0.97 1.97
C PHE A 152 5.61 -1.21 3.13
N ASN A 153 6.66 -0.40 3.25
CA ASN A 153 7.58 -0.43 4.39
C ASN A 153 6.86 -0.12 5.71
N GLN A 154 5.94 0.86 5.72
CA GLN A 154 5.12 1.14 6.91
C GLN A 154 4.19 -0.04 7.22
N ALA A 155 3.54 -0.64 6.22
CA ALA A 155 2.68 -1.82 6.40
C ALA A 155 3.46 -2.99 7.03
N GLU A 156 4.68 -3.24 6.56
CA GLU A 156 5.57 -4.26 7.12
C GLU A 156 5.90 -3.96 8.59
N GLY A 157 6.29 -2.72 8.91
CA GLY A 157 6.63 -2.30 10.27
C GLY A 157 5.46 -2.47 11.26
N VAL A 158 4.25 -2.13 10.83
CA VAL A 158 3.04 -2.32 11.65
C VAL A 158 2.74 -3.82 11.83
N ASN A 159 2.85 -4.63 10.77
CA ASN A 159 2.68 -6.08 10.89
C ASN A 159 3.72 -6.75 11.79
N LYS A 160 4.97 -6.26 11.79
CA LYS A 160 6.00 -6.71 12.76
C LYS A 160 5.54 -6.45 14.20
N SER A 161 4.90 -5.31 14.44
CA SER A 161 4.35 -4.96 15.75
C SER A 161 3.17 -5.88 16.13
N ILE A 162 2.27 -6.20 15.20
CA ILE A 162 1.16 -7.15 15.43
C ILE A 162 1.70 -8.53 15.80
N VAL A 163 2.66 -9.05 15.03
CA VAL A 163 3.31 -10.34 15.30
C VAL A 163 4.05 -10.33 16.64
N ALA A 164 4.61 -9.20 17.07
CA ALA A 164 5.24 -9.10 18.38
C ALA A 164 4.23 -9.18 19.54
N LEU A 165 2.99 -8.73 19.33
CA LEU A 165 1.91 -8.86 20.33
C LEU A 165 1.43 -10.32 20.47
N ASN A 166 1.28 -11.03 19.35
CA ASN A 166 0.93 -12.44 19.34
C ASN A 166 1.74 -13.25 18.31
N PRO A 167 2.90 -13.79 18.69
CA PRO A 167 3.77 -14.51 17.75
C PRO A 167 3.19 -15.82 17.20
N LYS A 168 2.16 -16.37 17.86
CA LYS A 168 1.52 -17.64 17.51
C LYS A 168 0.26 -17.46 16.64
N ASP A 169 -0.13 -16.23 16.35
CA ASP A 169 -1.22 -15.96 15.42
C ASP A 169 -0.76 -16.24 13.99
N ALA A 170 -1.30 -17.30 13.39
CA ALA A 170 -0.99 -17.69 12.02
C ALA A 170 -1.37 -16.57 11.02
N ASN A 171 -2.53 -15.94 11.18
CA ASN A 171 -2.98 -14.88 10.28
C ASN A 171 -2.06 -13.65 10.37
N ALA A 172 -1.59 -13.31 11.58
CA ALA A 172 -0.60 -12.24 11.73
C ALA A 172 0.73 -12.58 11.02
N GLN A 173 1.20 -13.83 11.08
CA GLN A 173 2.39 -14.26 10.34
C GLN A 173 2.16 -14.21 8.82
N LEU A 174 0.96 -14.57 8.34
CA LEU A 174 0.60 -14.47 6.92
C LEU A 174 0.61 -13.01 6.46
N ASN A 175 -0.03 -12.12 7.20
CA ASN A 175 -0.11 -10.69 6.87
C ASN A 175 1.28 -10.03 6.89
N LEU A 176 2.16 -10.39 7.84
CA LEU A 176 3.55 -9.96 7.83
C LEU A 176 4.29 -10.45 6.58
N GLY A 177 4.08 -11.71 6.18
CA GLY A 177 4.69 -12.25 4.97
C GLY A 177 4.28 -11.48 3.72
N GLN A 178 2.99 -11.17 3.58
CA GLN A 178 2.45 -10.40 2.46
C GLN A 178 2.96 -8.95 2.46
N ALA A 179 2.93 -8.28 3.61
CA ALA A 179 3.42 -6.92 3.73
C ALA A 179 4.92 -6.81 3.42
N ALA A 180 5.73 -7.74 3.94
CA ALA A 180 7.16 -7.80 3.66
C ALA A 180 7.45 -8.10 2.18
N GLN A 181 6.66 -8.96 1.56
CA GLN A 181 6.77 -9.24 0.12
C GLN A 181 6.48 -7.98 -0.71
N SER A 182 5.41 -7.25 -0.39
CA SER A 182 5.09 -5.98 -1.07
C SER A 182 6.14 -4.90 -0.82
N ALA A 183 6.78 -4.92 0.35
CA ALA A 183 7.93 -4.06 0.68
C ALA A 183 9.24 -4.51 0.02
N GLY A 184 9.26 -5.65 -0.69
CA GLY A 184 10.48 -6.19 -1.29
C GLY A 184 11.46 -6.83 -0.29
N ASP A 185 11.11 -6.95 1.00
CA ASP A 185 11.89 -7.69 2.00
C ASP A 185 11.59 -9.19 1.90
N ALA A 186 12.19 -9.83 0.88
CA ALA A 186 12.07 -11.26 0.65
C ALA A 186 12.53 -12.11 1.84
N LYS A 187 13.50 -11.63 2.63
CA LYS A 187 14.02 -12.36 3.80
C LYS A 187 12.95 -12.42 4.89
N THR A 188 12.36 -11.29 5.25
CA THR A 188 11.28 -11.23 6.22
C THR A 188 10.04 -11.97 5.72
N ALA A 189 9.68 -11.81 4.44
CA ALA A 189 8.55 -12.49 3.84
C ALA A 189 8.65 -14.02 3.97
N ILE A 190 9.78 -14.60 3.54
CA ILE A 190 10.03 -16.05 3.64
C ILE A 190 9.98 -16.53 5.09
N ALA A 191 10.55 -15.77 6.04
CA ALA A 191 10.57 -16.15 7.44
C ALA A 191 9.15 -16.18 8.05
N ALA A 192 8.34 -15.16 7.77
CA ALA A 192 6.96 -15.06 8.25
C ALA A 192 6.05 -16.13 7.62
N TYR A 193 6.15 -16.33 6.30
CA TYR A 193 5.42 -17.38 5.59
C TYR A 193 5.75 -18.79 6.09
N LYS A 194 7.02 -19.08 6.40
CA LYS A 194 7.39 -20.36 7.01
C LYS A 194 6.75 -20.56 8.39
N LYS A 195 6.64 -19.51 9.19
CA LYS A 195 5.96 -19.57 10.48
C LYS A 195 4.46 -19.81 10.30
N PHE A 196 3.82 -19.12 9.35
CA PHE A 196 2.41 -19.37 9.00
C PHE A 196 2.16 -20.84 8.65
N VAL A 197 2.93 -21.39 7.70
CA VAL A 197 2.80 -22.81 7.28
C VAL A 197 3.04 -23.79 8.42
N LYS A 198 3.89 -23.43 9.40
CA LYS A 198 4.13 -24.26 10.59
C LYS A 198 2.98 -24.17 11.60
N LEU A 199 2.36 -23.00 11.75
CA LEU A 199 1.26 -22.76 12.70
C LEU A 199 -0.08 -23.28 12.19
N ALA A 200 -0.31 -23.20 10.88
CA ALA A 200 -1.55 -23.61 10.23
C ALA A 200 -1.24 -24.47 8.98
N PRO A 201 -0.73 -25.71 9.16
CA PRO A 201 -0.34 -26.58 8.04
C PRO A 201 -1.52 -27.03 7.17
N ASP A 202 -2.71 -27.11 7.76
CA ASP A 202 -3.95 -27.57 7.12
C ASP A 202 -4.78 -26.42 6.54
N ASP A 203 -4.31 -25.17 6.67
CA ASP A 203 -4.99 -24.02 6.07
C ASP A 203 -4.93 -24.12 4.53
N PRO A 204 -6.05 -23.89 3.81
CA PRO A 204 -6.07 -23.92 2.34
C PRO A 204 -5.01 -22.99 1.70
N THR A 205 -4.69 -21.89 2.38
CA THR A 205 -3.70 -20.89 1.95
C THR A 205 -2.26 -21.39 2.11
N ALA A 206 -2.01 -22.41 2.95
CA ALA A 206 -0.66 -22.92 3.21
C ALA A 206 0.02 -23.48 1.95
N ALA A 207 -0.74 -24.09 1.03
CA ALA A 207 -0.19 -24.56 -0.25
C ALA A 207 0.29 -23.39 -1.12
N LEU A 208 -0.49 -22.32 -1.22
CA LEU A 208 -0.12 -21.10 -1.96
C LEU A 208 1.09 -20.42 -1.32
N VAL A 209 1.13 -20.34 0.00
CA VAL A 209 2.26 -19.74 0.72
C VAL A 209 3.56 -20.54 0.52
N LYS A 210 3.49 -21.88 0.45
CA LYS A 210 4.66 -22.71 0.10
C LYS A 210 5.19 -22.38 -1.30
N GLN A 211 4.30 -22.17 -2.28
CA GLN A 211 4.70 -21.75 -3.63
C GLN A 211 5.34 -20.36 -3.63
N GLN A 212 4.75 -19.41 -2.89
CA GLN A 212 5.31 -18.06 -2.74
C GLN A 212 6.72 -18.07 -2.12
N ILE A 213 6.95 -18.89 -1.09
CA ILE A 213 8.28 -19.06 -0.48
C ILE A 213 9.29 -19.52 -1.55
N GLU A 214 8.92 -20.46 -2.40
CA GLU A 214 9.83 -20.98 -3.43
C GLU A 214 10.09 -19.93 -4.52
N ALA A 215 9.05 -19.22 -4.98
CA ALA A 215 9.20 -18.12 -5.94
C ALA A 215 10.14 -17.02 -5.41
N LEU A 216 9.97 -16.61 -4.15
CA LEU A 216 10.84 -15.61 -3.50
C LEU A 216 12.27 -16.10 -3.35
N ARG A 217 12.49 -17.39 -3.12
CA ARG A 217 13.84 -17.98 -3.06
C ARG A 217 14.51 -17.97 -4.42
N GLN A 218 13.77 -18.31 -5.48
CA GLN A 218 14.31 -18.35 -6.83
C GLN A 218 14.64 -16.96 -7.35
N SER A 219 13.79 -15.95 -7.09
CA SER A 219 14.09 -14.56 -7.44
C SER A 219 15.25 -13.98 -6.64
N SER A 220 15.50 -14.48 -5.42
CA SER A 220 16.60 -14.06 -4.55
C SER A 220 17.89 -14.86 -4.75
N ARG A 221 17.89 -15.91 -5.58
CA ARG A 221 19.14 -16.58 -5.97
C ARG A 221 19.88 -15.65 -6.91
N PRO A 222 21.15 -15.28 -6.62
CA PRO A 222 21.97 -14.66 -7.66
C PRO A 222 21.97 -15.63 -8.84
N GLN A 223 21.68 -15.12 -10.05
CA GLN A 223 21.87 -15.92 -11.25
C GLN A 223 23.32 -16.40 -11.22
N THR A 224 23.53 -17.67 -10.87
CA THR A 224 24.81 -18.30 -11.06
C THR A 224 24.98 -18.29 -12.56
N ALA A 225 25.78 -17.34 -13.05
CA ALA A 225 26.28 -17.30 -14.40
C ALA A 225 26.63 -18.74 -14.78
N THR A 226 25.94 -19.27 -15.79
CA THR A 226 26.28 -20.54 -16.40
C THR A 226 27.75 -20.46 -16.77
N PRO A 227 28.67 -21.23 -16.16
CA PRO A 227 30.00 -21.38 -16.69
C PRO A 227 29.94 -22.56 -17.66
N GLY A 228 30.09 -22.30 -18.94
CA GLY A 228 30.30 -23.35 -19.93
C GLY A 228 29.70 -23.00 -21.28
N GLY A 229 30.46 -23.06 -22.37
CA GLY A 229 31.82 -23.56 -22.55
C GLY A 229 32.15 -23.55 -24.02
#